data_AF-A0AAU0XGZ6-F1
#
_entry.id   AF-A0AAU0XGZ6-F1
#
_cell.length_a   1.000
_cell.length_b   1.000
_cell.length_c   1.000
_cell.angle_alpha   90.00
_cell.angle_beta   90.00
_cell.angle_gamma   90.00
#
_symmetry.space_group_name_H-M   'P 1'
#
loop_
_entity.id
_entity.type
_entity.pdbx_description
1 polymer ?
#
loop_
_entity_poly.entity_id
_entity_poly.type
_entity_poly.pdbx_seq_one_letter_code
_entity_poly.pdbx_strand_id
1 'polypeptide(L)'
;MVLPTAAQAAPAHNRTAVVAHRGASAYAPENTLAAIDRAHALGITWVENDVQRTKDGALVVLHDTTLARTTNVEQVYPDRSPWNVADFTSSEIAKLDAGSWKGVEYTGARIPTLHEYLRRVDRNHQKLLMEIKSPELYPGIEGQILRELRRDGWLDSWDVKHRLIIQSFNADSMRTLHARRPDIKTGFLGTPAVSELPAYAKFADQINPSHTTISADYVKAVHALKGPHGKPLESYTWTVNDAQTAQKVAGFGVDGIISNAPDVVRAAVGG
;
A
#
# COMPACT_ATOMS: atom_id res chain seq x y z
N MET A 1 -21.00 -14.80 -51.33
CA MET A 1 -20.26 -15.32 -50.16
C MET A 1 -19.59 -14.11 -49.52
N VAL A 2 -20.18 -13.58 -48.44
CA VAL A 2 -19.75 -12.34 -47.79
C VAL A 2 -18.70 -12.71 -46.74
N LEU A 3 -17.48 -12.19 -46.88
CA LEU A 3 -16.42 -12.37 -45.89
C LEU A 3 -16.79 -11.62 -44.60
N PRO A 4 -16.56 -12.20 -43.41
CA PRO A 4 -16.81 -11.48 -42.17
C PRO A 4 -15.77 -10.38 -41.98
N THR A 5 -16.27 -9.20 -41.63
CA THR A 5 -15.53 -8.02 -41.20
C THR A 5 -14.66 -8.36 -39.98
N ALA A 6 -13.37 -8.05 -40.06
CA ALA A 6 -12.46 -8.15 -38.93
C ALA A 6 -12.98 -7.28 -37.77
N ALA A 7 -13.26 -7.91 -36.63
CA ALA A 7 -13.55 -7.20 -35.40
C ALA A 7 -12.35 -6.32 -35.07
N GLN A 8 -12.59 -5.02 -34.99
CA GLN A 8 -11.61 -4.03 -34.61
C GLN A 8 -11.21 -4.31 -33.15
N ALA A 9 -9.98 -4.76 -32.94
CA ALA A 9 -9.46 -4.98 -31.59
C ALA A 9 -9.53 -3.66 -30.81
N ALA A 10 -10.21 -3.69 -29.67
CA ALA A 10 -10.22 -2.58 -28.72
C ALA A 10 -8.76 -2.23 -28.34
N PRO A 11 -8.45 -0.95 -28.07
CA PRO A 11 -7.11 -0.57 -27.68
C PRO A 11 -6.71 -1.35 -26.43
N ALA A 12 -5.46 -1.83 -26.39
CA ALA A 12 -4.92 -2.54 -25.24
C ALA A 12 -5.00 -1.63 -24.01
N HIS A 13 -6.04 -1.81 -23.19
CA HIS A 13 -6.10 -1.21 -21.87
C HIS A 13 -4.88 -1.71 -21.11
N ASN A 14 -3.99 -0.80 -20.68
CA ASN A 14 -2.98 -1.12 -19.67
C ASN A 14 -3.72 -1.80 -18.51
N ARG A 15 -3.37 -3.05 -18.23
CA ARG A 15 -4.00 -3.86 -17.19
C ARG A 15 -3.98 -3.09 -15.87
N THR A 16 -5.15 -2.78 -15.30
CA THR A 16 -5.29 -2.19 -13.98
C THR A 16 -4.54 -3.05 -12.96
N ALA A 17 -3.59 -2.45 -12.25
CA ALA A 17 -2.83 -3.14 -11.23
C ALA A 17 -3.75 -3.55 -10.08
N VAL A 18 -3.56 -4.75 -9.53
CA VAL A 18 -4.27 -5.18 -8.32
C VAL A 18 -3.26 -5.28 -7.19
N VAL A 19 -3.53 -4.56 -6.11
CA VAL A 19 -2.67 -4.45 -4.93
C VAL A 19 -3.38 -5.10 -3.73
N ALA A 20 -2.71 -6.05 -3.07
CA ALA A 20 -3.22 -6.70 -1.87
C ALA A 20 -3.03 -5.78 -0.64
N HIS A 21 -4.12 -5.15 -0.21
CA HIS A 21 -4.19 -4.19 0.89
C HIS A 21 -3.86 -4.86 2.22
N ARG A 22 -2.71 -4.49 2.81
CA ARG A 22 -2.16 -5.11 4.03
C ARG A 22 -1.93 -6.62 3.85
N GLY A 23 -1.57 -7.03 2.63
CA GLY A 23 -1.62 -8.42 2.15
C GLY A 23 -3.03 -8.84 1.71
N ALA A 24 -3.31 -10.14 1.63
CA ALA A 24 -4.67 -10.62 1.30
C ALA A 24 -5.56 -10.63 2.56
N SER A 25 -5.79 -9.44 3.12
CA SER A 25 -6.34 -9.21 4.47
C SER A 25 -7.80 -9.65 4.65
N ALA A 26 -8.53 -9.96 3.57
CA ALA A 26 -9.79 -10.66 3.66
C ALA A 26 -9.62 -12.07 4.26
N TYR A 27 -8.50 -12.74 4.00
CA TYR A 27 -8.29 -14.17 4.29
C TYR A 27 -7.28 -14.45 5.41
N ALA A 28 -6.41 -13.48 5.73
CA ALA A 28 -5.34 -13.60 6.71
C ALA A 28 -5.24 -12.31 7.53
N PRO A 29 -4.62 -12.33 8.73
CA PRO A 29 -4.53 -11.14 9.58
C PRO A 29 -3.71 -10.06 8.89
N GLU A 30 -4.28 -8.87 8.76
CA GLU A 30 -3.68 -7.74 8.04
C GLU A 30 -2.25 -7.43 8.53
N ASN A 31 -1.38 -6.98 7.62
CA ASN A 31 0.00 -6.58 7.90
C ASN A 31 0.91 -7.66 8.52
N THR A 32 0.51 -8.94 8.45
CA THR A 32 1.36 -10.06 8.88
C THR A 32 2.07 -10.74 7.71
N LEU A 33 3.11 -11.53 8.03
CA LEU A 33 3.78 -12.36 7.02
C LEU A 33 2.84 -13.42 6.40
N ALA A 34 1.80 -13.84 7.12
CA ALA A 34 0.79 -14.75 6.60
C ALA A 34 -0.09 -14.09 5.52
N ALA A 35 -0.43 -12.82 5.68
CA ALA A 35 -1.23 -12.09 4.69
C ALA A 35 -0.52 -11.88 3.35
N ILE A 36 0.79 -11.62 3.38
CA ILE A 36 1.57 -11.49 2.13
C ILE A 36 1.85 -12.85 1.48
N ASP A 37 2.06 -13.91 2.26
CA ASP A 37 2.14 -15.28 1.73
C ASP A 37 0.82 -15.70 1.07
N ARG A 38 -0.32 -15.32 1.66
CA ARG A 38 -1.62 -15.56 1.06
C ARG A 38 -1.80 -14.79 -0.24
N ALA A 39 -1.38 -13.52 -0.30
CA ALA A 39 -1.40 -12.74 -1.54
C ALA A 39 -0.52 -13.39 -2.63
N HIS A 40 0.66 -13.89 -2.26
CA HIS A 40 1.56 -14.60 -3.17
C HIS A 40 0.93 -15.91 -3.68
N ALA A 41 0.33 -16.71 -2.79
CA ALA A 41 -0.37 -17.94 -3.16
C ALA A 41 -1.56 -17.70 -4.10
N LEU A 42 -2.19 -16.52 -4.01
CA LEU A 42 -3.22 -16.08 -4.94
C LEU A 42 -2.64 -15.57 -6.27
N GLY A 43 -1.32 -15.44 -6.43
CA GLY A 43 -0.66 -14.91 -7.64
C GLY A 43 -0.72 -13.39 -7.76
N ILE A 44 -0.85 -12.66 -6.65
CA ILE A 44 -0.88 -11.19 -6.63
C ILE A 44 0.54 -10.66 -6.50
N THR A 45 0.91 -9.76 -7.43
CA THR A 45 2.28 -9.25 -7.55
C THR A 45 2.56 -8.02 -6.72
N TRP A 46 1.56 -7.19 -6.41
CA TRP A 46 1.71 -6.02 -5.55
C TRP A 46 1.06 -6.27 -4.19
N VAL A 47 1.81 -6.01 -3.13
CA VAL A 47 1.28 -5.97 -1.76
C VAL A 47 1.44 -4.56 -1.21
N GLU A 48 0.55 -4.20 -0.31
CA GLU A 48 0.58 -2.94 0.41
C GLU A 48 0.79 -3.20 1.91
N ASN A 49 1.44 -2.25 2.58
CA ASN A 49 1.73 -2.33 4.01
C ASN A 49 1.71 -0.95 4.68
N ASP A 50 1.50 -0.95 5.99
CA ASP A 50 1.47 0.27 6.80
C ASP A 50 2.65 0.34 7.77
N VAL A 51 3.52 1.35 7.66
CA VAL A 51 4.71 1.47 8.53
C VAL A 51 4.48 2.44 9.68
N GLN A 52 4.73 1.96 10.89
CA GLN A 52 4.72 2.71 12.16
C GLN A 52 6.10 2.61 12.84
N ARG A 53 6.33 3.39 13.91
CA ARG A 53 7.58 3.36 14.70
C ARG A 53 7.33 3.12 16.18
N THR A 54 8.10 2.20 16.76
CA THR A 54 8.08 1.85 18.19
C THR A 54 8.83 2.87 19.04
N LYS A 55 8.69 2.78 20.38
CA LYS A 55 9.36 3.65 21.36
C LYS A 55 10.88 3.67 21.23
N ASP A 56 11.47 2.50 21.01
CA ASP A 56 12.92 2.29 20.80
C ASP A 56 13.35 2.50 19.34
N GLY A 57 12.44 2.99 18.50
CA GLY A 57 12.74 3.40 17.14
C GLY A 57 12.84 2.25 16.15
N ALA A 58 12.28 1.05 16.40
CA ALA A 58 12.14 0.05 15.35
C ALA A 58 10.98 0.41 14.42
N LEU A 59 11.11 0.11 13.13
CA LEU A 59 10.00 0.21 12.17
C LEU A 59 9.22 -1.11 12.17
N VAL A 60 7.91 -1.02 12.37
CA VAL A 60 6.99 -2.17 12.42
C VAL A 60 5.86 -1.97 11.43
N VAL A 61 5.25 -3.06 11.01
CA VAL A 61 4.14 -3.02 10.05
C VAL A 61 2.81 -3.21 10.76
N LEU A 62 2.03 -2.13 10.88
CA LEU A 62 0.74 -2.11 11.56
C LEU A 62 -0.06 -0.85 11.13
N HIS A 63 -1.37 -0.99 10.91
CA HIS A 63 -2.17 0.11 10.38
C HIS A 63 -2.44 1.22 11.39
N ASP A 64 -3.00 0.85 12.54
CA ASP A 64 -3.47 1.80 13.55
C ASP A 64 -2.28 2.41 14.31
N THR A 65 -2.50 3.57 14.95
CA THR A 65 -1.50 4.12 15.87
C THR A 65 -1.52 3.41 17.24
N THR A 66 -2.50 2.53 17.48
CA THR A 66 -2.64 1.71 18.70
C THR A 66 -2.61 0.22 18.37
N LEU A 67 -2.25 -0.59 19.36
CA LEU A 67 -2.09 -2.04 19.21
C LEU A 67 -3.43 -2.80 19.40
N ALA A 68 -4.47 -2.15 19.94
CA ALA A 68 -5.65 -2.84 20.49
C ALA A 68 -6.47 -3.65 19.47
N ARG A 69 -6.76 -3.11 18.28
CA ARG A 69 -7.68 -3.74 17.32
C ARG A 69 -7.16 -5.07 16.77
N THR A 70 -5.86 -5.15 16.52
CA THR A 70 -5.24 -6.25 15.76
C THR A 70 -4.32 -7.11 16.61
N THR A 71 -4.37 -6.96 17.94
CA THR A 71 -3.51 -7.74 18.84
C THR A 71 -4.21 -8.09 20.15
N ASN A 72 -3.54 -8.89 20.99
CA ASN A 72 -3.97 -9.18 22.36
C ASN A 72 -3.35 -8.22 23.41
N VAL A 73 -2.95 -7.00 23.04
CA VAL A 73 -2.23 -6.07 23.94
C VAL A 73 -2.98 -5.78 25.24
N GLU A 74 -4.31 -5.71 25.22
CA GLU A 74 -5.13 -5.44 26.40
C GLU A 74 -4.99 -6.55 27.45
N GLN A 75 -4.74 -7.79 27.01
CA GLN A 75 -4.53 -8.94 27.88
C GLN A 75 -3.10 -9.02 28.39
N VAL A 76 -2.13 -8.70 27.52
CA VAL A 76 -0.69 -8.81 27.85
C VAL A 76 -0.20 -7.61 28.67
N TYR A 77 -0.77 -6.43 28.45
CA TYR A 77 -0.38 -5.17 29.09
C TYR A 77 -1.60 -4.34 29.52
N PRO A 78 -2.49 -4.85 30.40
CA PRO A 78 -3.76 -4.19 30.74
C PRO A 78 -3.58 -2.76 31.30
N ASP A 79 -2.49 -2.52 32.02
CA ASP A 79 -2.21 -1.24 32.69
C ASP A 79 -1.52 -0.20 31.78
N ARG A 80 -1.48 -0.44 30.47
CA ARG A 80 -0.75 0.39 29.50
C ARG A 80 -1.64 1.02 28.41
N SER A 81 -2.93 1.12 28.67
CA SER A 81 -3.85 1.92 27.85
C SER A 81 -3.32 3.36 27.64
N PRO A 82 -3.43 3.96 26.44
CA PRO A 82 -4.24 3.52 25.29
C PRO A 82 -3.49 2.63 24.27
N TRP A 83 -2.37 2.02 24.66
CA TRP A 83 -1.60 1.09 23.82
C TRP A 83 -1.08 1.68 22.51
N ASN A 84 -0.65 2.94 22.50
CA ASN A 84 -0.05 3.53 21.30
C ASN A 84 1.24 2.78 20.93
N VAL A 85 1.46 2.52 19.64
CA VAL A 85 2.68 1.85 19.15
C VAL A 85 3.94 2.60 19.62
N ALA A 86 3.89 3.93 19.66
CA ALA A 86 5.01 4.80 20.07
C ALA A 86 5.39 4.65 21.56
N ASP A 87 4.53 4.06 22.39
CA ASP A 87 4.78 3.88 23.82
C ASP A 87 5.43 2.52 24.15
N PHE A 88 5.49 1.61 23.18
CA PHE A 88 5.99 0.25 23.37
C PHE A 88 7.31 0.05 22.64
N THR A 89 8.24 -0.67 23.27
CA THR A 89 9.47 -1.11 22.60
C THR A 89 9.16 -2.24 21.62
N SER A 90 10.04 -2.41 20.64
CA SER A 90 10.00 -3.53 19.70
C SER A 90 9.95 -4.88 20.42
N SER A 91 10.68 -5.02 21.53
CA SER A 91 10.70 -6.23 22.35
C SER A 91 9.38 -6.53 23.07
N GLU A 92 8.62 -5.49 23.44
CA GLU A 92 7.29 -5.64 24.04
C GLU A 92 6.26 -6.01 22.98
N ILE A 93 6.30 -5.34 21.83
CA ILE A 93 5.44 -5.57 20.67
C ILE A 93 5.62 -7.00 20.12
N ALA A 94 6.85 -7.51 20.09
CA ALA A 94 7.15 -8.86 19.62
C ALA A 94 6.48 -9.99 20.45
N LYS A 95 6.02 -9.69 21.67
CA LYS A 95 5.30 -10.67 22.52
C LYS A 95 3.82 -10.80 22.15
N LEU A 96 3.27 -9.84 21.41
CA LEU A 96 1.86 -9.78 21.10
C LEU A 96 1.48 -10.82 20.04
N ASP A 97 0.28 -11.38 20.19
CA ASP A 97 -0.39 -12.15 19.15
C ASP A 97 -1.17 -11.18 18.26
N ALA A 98 -0.85 -11.18 16.97
CA ALA A 98 -1.45 -10.34 15.94
C ALA A 98 -2.32 -11.12 14.93
N GLY A 99 -2.69 -12.36 15.25
CA GLY A 99 -3.42 -13.25 14.35
C GLY A 99 -4.69 -13.87 14.93
N SER A 100 -4.74 -14.14 16.24
CA SER A 100 -5.88 -14.79 16.88
C SER A 100 -7.20 -14.04 16.71
N TRP A 101 -7.17 -12.72 16.55
CA TRP A 101 -8.36 -11.90 16.26
C TRP A 101 -8.97 -12.20 14.89
N LYS A 102 -8.18 -12.73 13.93
CA LYS A 102 -8.62 -13.09 12.59
C LYS A 102 -9.11 -14.53 12.52
N GLY A 103 -8.46 -15.45 13.23
CA GLY A 103 -8.79 -16.87 13.24
C GLY A 103 -7.80 -17.67 14.08
N VAL A 104 -8.25 -18.79 14.65
CA VAL A 104 -7.45 -19.66 15.52
C VAL A 104 -6.25 -20.28 14.78
N GLU A 105 -6.36 -20.48 13.47
CA GLU A 105 -5.28 -20.95 12.61
C GLU A 105 -4.11 -19.96 12.50
N TYR A 106 -4.32 -18.69 12.90
CA TYR A 106 -3.31 -17.65 12.92
C TYR A 106 -2.81 -17.32 14.32
N THR A 107 -3.18 -18.11 15.34
CA THR A 107 -2.69 -17.92 16.71
C THR A 107 -1.17 -17.91 16.75
N GLY A 108 -0.62 -16.92 17.44
CA GLY A 108 0.83 -16.69 17.55
C GLY A 108 1.46 -15.94 16.38
N ALA A 109 0.70 -15.51 15.36
CA ALA A 109 1.21 -14.58 14.36
C ALA A 109 1.72 -13.31 15.06
N ARG A 110 2.81 -12.73 14.53
CA ARG A 110 3.47 -11.56 15.12
C ARG A 110 3.31 -10.34 14.24
N ILE A 111 3.41 -9.16 14.85
CA ILE A 111 3.61 -7.89 14.15
C ILE A 111 5.02 -7.93 13.57
N PRO A 112 5.20 -7.91 12.24
CA PRO A 112 6.53 -7.97 11.66
C PRO A 112 7.23 -6.61 11.77
N THR A 113 8.54 -6.65 11.93
CA THR A 113 9.39 -5.50 11.63
C THR A 113 9.36 -5.20 10.14
N LEU A 114 9.68 -3.97 9.74
CA LEU A 114 9.81 -3.64 8.32
C LEU A 114 10.86 -4.52 7.62
N HIS A 115 11.96 -4.84 8.31
CA HIS A 115 12.97 -5.78 7.82
C HIS A 115 12.40 -7.13 7.41
N GLU A 116 11.66 -7.77 8.32
CA GLU A 116 11.07 -9.09 8.10
C GLU A 116 10.05 -9.06 6.97
N TYR A 117 9.27 -7.98 6.89
CA TYR A 117 8.31 -7.77 5.82
C TYR A 117 9.02 -7.64 4.47
N LEU A 118 10.04 -6.77 4.34
CA LEU A 118 10.80 -6.58 3.09
C LEU A 118 11.43 -7.88 2.59
N ARG A 119 12.11 -8.62 3.48
CA ARG A 119 12.68 -9.94 3.12
C ARG A 119 11.61 -10.91 2.63
N ARG A 120 10.40 -10.83 3.19
CA ARG A 120 9.31 -11.70 2.78
C ARG A 120 8.75 -11.32 1.41
N VAL A 121 8.61 -10.02 1.13
CA VAL A 121 8.21 -9.53 -0.19
C VAL A 121 9.23 -9.95 -1.26
N ASP A 122 10.53 -9.89 -0.97
CA ASP A 122 11.58 -10.39 -1.86
C ASP A 122 11.49 -11.89 -2.12
N ARG A 123 11.36 -12.69 -1.05
CA ARG A 123 11.20 -14.15 -1.16
C ARG A 123 10.02 -14.52 -2.04
N ASN A 124 8.93 -13.77 -1.96
CA ASN A 124 7.70 -14.01 -2.71
C ASN A 124 7.73 -13.38 -4.12
N HIS A 125 8.84 -12.74 -4.52
CA HIS A 125 8.98 -11.98 -5.77
C HIS A 125 7.88 -10.94 -6.00
N GLN A 126 7.42 -10.33 -4.92
CA GLN A 126 6.37 -9.32 -4.93
C GLN A 126 6.97 -7.90 -5.03
N LYS A 127 6.08 -6.95 -5.29
CA LYS A 127 6.30 -5.50 -5.34
C LYS A 127 5.58 -4.87 -4.15
N LEU A 128 6.03 -3.70 -3.74
CA LEU A 128 5.58 -3.05 -2.52
C LEU A 128 5.05 -1.64 -2.79
N LEU A 129 3.79 -1.44 -2.40
CA LEU A 129 3.20 -0.12 -2.17
C LEU A 129 3.26 0.15 -0.66
N MET A 130 4.25 0.89 -0.19
CA MET A 130 4.48 1.12 1.24
C MET A 130 3.79 2.41 1.69
N GLU A 131 2.94 2.35 2.70
CA GLU A 131 2.40 3.53 3.36
C GLU A 131 3.26 3.95 4.56
N ILE A 132 3.55 5.25 4.67
CA ILE A 132 4.03 5.87 5.91
C ILE A 132 2.83 6.37 6.71
N LYS A 133 2.52 5.71 7.85
CA LYS A 133 1.40 6.10 8.72
C LYS A 133 1.78 7.22 9.67
N SER A 134 0.88 8.21 9.77
CA SER A 134 0.95 9.31 10.72
C SER A 134 2.37 9.85 10.97
N PRO A 135 3.12 10.22 9.92
CA PRO A 135 4.54 10.60 10.04
C PRO A 135 4.75 11.81 10.96
N GLU A 136 3.73 12.64 11.19
CA GLU A 136 3.73 13.71 12.18
C GLU A 136 3.99 13.23 13.62
N LEU A 137 3.67 11.96 13.94
CA LEU A 137 4.00 11.33 15.22
C LEU A 137 5.46 10.88 15.28
N TYR A 138 6.14 10.79 14.14
CA TYR A 138 7.45 10.18 14.01
C TYR A 138 8.45 11.07 13.24
N PRO A 139 8.90 12.19 13.81
CA PRO A 139 9.91 13.03 13.17
C PRO A 139 11.11 12.19 12.68
N GLY A 140 11.45 12.35 11.40
CA GLY A 140 12.56 11.66 10.74
C GLY A 140 12.27 10.24 10.24
N ILE A 141 11.02 9.76 10.28
CA ILE A 141 10.66 8.41 9.82
C ILE A 141 10.99 8.17 8.34
N GLU A 142 10.88 9.18 7.47
CA GLU A 142 11.23 9.07 6.05
C GLU A 142 12.72 8.70 5.91
N GLY A 143 13.58 9.42 6.62
CA GLY A 143 15.01 9.16 6.63
C GLY A 143 15.35 7.78 7.20
N GLN A 144 14.54 7.29 8.13
CA GLN A 144 14.70 5.96 8.71
C GLN A 144 14.27 4.84 7.76
N ILE A 145 13.11 4.97 7.11
CA ILE A 145 12.63 4.06 6.08
C ILE A 145 13.67 3.95 4.96
N LEU A 146 14.23 5.08 4.50
CA LEU A 146 15.29 5.07 3.50
C LEU A 146 16.58 4.36 3.97
N ARG A 147 16.90 4.34 5.27
CA ARG A 147 18.03 3.54 5.77
C ARG A 147 17.70 2.06 5.79
N GLU A 148 16.49 1.70 6.20
CA GLU A 148 16.01 0.31 6.26
C GLU A 148 15.96 -0.30 4.85
N LEU A 149 15.34 0.41 3.89
CA LEU A 149 15.29 0.00 2.49
C LEU A 149 16.68 -0.17 1.89
N ARG A 150 17.64 0.71 2.23
CA ARG A 150 19.03 0.59 1.74
C ARG A 150 19.69 -0.66 2.31
N ARG A 151 19.53 -0.90 3.61
CA ARG A 151 20.09 -2.06 4.30
C ARG A 151 19.60 -3.36 3.67
N ASP A 152 18.32 -3.39 3.28
CA ASP A 152 17.66 -4.58 2.76
C ASP A 152 17.72 -4.69 1.22
N GLY A 153 18.49 -3.82 0.54
CA GLY A 153 18.73 -3.90 -0.91
C GLY A 153 17.63 -3.32 -1.80
N TRP A 154 16.59 -2.70 -1.22
CA TRP A 154 15.43 -2.18 -1.93
C TRP A 154 15.65 -0.85 -2.67
N LEU A 155 16.86 -0.29 -2.56
CA LEU A 155 17.21 1.01 -3.14
C LEU A 155 18.10 0.92 -4.38
N ASP A 156 18.34 -0.29 -4.88
CA ASP A 156 19.00 -0.51 -6.15
C ASP A 156 18.14 0.00 -7.30
N SER A 157 18.80 0.44 -8.38
CA SER A 157 18.13 1.18 -9.46
C SER A 157 17.01 0.41 -10.16
N TRP A 158 17.05 -0.93 -10.14
CA TRP A 158 16.00 -1.77 -10.71
C TRP A 158 14.78 -1.84 -9.78
N ASP A 159 14.97 -2.13 -8.49
CA ASP A 159 13.89 -2.25 -7.51
C ASP A 159 13.11 -0.94 -7.37
N VAL A 160 13.83 0.18 -7.26
CA VAL A 160 13.23 1.52 -7.15
C VAL A 160 12.34 1.84 -8.35
N LYS A 161 12.72 1.42 -9.56
CA LYS A 161 11.97 1.71 -10.79
C LYS A 161 10.77 0.77 -11.00
N HIS A 162 10.79 -0.43 -10.43
CA HIS A 162 9.89 -1.50 -10.86
C HIS A 162 9.12 -2.19 -9.74
N ARG A 163 9.53 -2.03 -8.49
CA ARG A 163 9.02 -2.80 -7.33
C ARG A 163 8.66 -1.97 -6.11
N LEU A 164 8.97 -0.68 -6.06
CA LEU A 164 8.69 0.16 -4.90
C LEU A 164 7.89 1.41 -5.27
N ILE A 165 6.83 1.65 -4.52
CA ILE A 165 6.12 2.93 -4.45
C ILE A 165 5.92 3.25 -2.98
N ILE A 166 6.16 4.50 -2.58
CA ILE A 166 5.90 4.96 -1.21
C ILE A 166 4.77 5.97 -1.23
N GLN A 167 3.79 5.82 -0.34
CA GLN A 167 2.62 6.68 -0.24
C GLN A 167 2.36 7.16 1.19
N SER A 168 1.58 8.23 1.33
CA SER A 168 1.05 8.71 2.61
C SER A 168 -0.11 9.68 2.39
N PHE A 169 -0.96 9.84 3.40
CA PHE A 169 -1.92 10.96 3.49
C PHE A 169 -1.24 12.30 3.83
N ASN A 170 0.02 12.27 4.27
CA ASN A 170 0.78 13.45 4.64
C ASN A 170 1.61 13.97 3.45
N ALA A 171 1.16 15.08 2.85
CA ALA A 171 1.83 15.68 1.69
C ALA A 171 3.27 16.14 1.99
N ASP A 172 3.54 16.63 3.20
CA ASP A 172 4.89 17.08 3.59
C ASP A 172 5.86 15.92 3.75
N SER A 173 5.39 14.77 4.21
CA SER A 173 6.17 13.54 4.24
C SER A 173 6.55 13.10 2.82
N MET A 174 5.61 13.13 1.88
CA MET A 174 5.88 12.81 0.48
C MET A 174 6.84 13.81 -0.19
N ARG A 175 6.71 15.12 0.09
CA ARG A 175 7.68 16.13 -0.35
C ARG A 175 9.08 15.85 0.20
N THR A 176 9.17 15.53 1.49
CA THR A 176 10.43 15.22 2.17
C THR A 176 11.09 13.99 1.56
N LEU A 177 10.32 12.93 1.29
CA LEU A 177 10.83 11.73 0.67
C LEU A 177 11.30 12.00 -0.77
N HIS A 178 10.49 12.68 -1.58
CA HIS A 178 10.83 13.03 -2.96
C HIS A 178 12.10 13.89 -3.04
N ALA A 179 12.27 14.88 -2.16
CA ALA A 179 13.47 15.71 -2.11
C ALA A 179 14.74 14.91 -1.77
N ARG A 180 14.62 13.84 -0.97
CA ARG A 180 15.74 12.98 -0.56
C ARG A 180 16.07 11.89 -1.57
N ARG A 181 15.05 11.37 -2.26
CA ARG A 181 15.14 10.27 -3.23
C ARG A 181 14.17 10.51 -4.40
N PRO A 182 14.51 11.43 -5.31
CA PRO A 182 13.64 11.79 -6.42
C PRO A 182 13.45 10.67 -7.45
N ASP A 183 14.25 9.60 -7.36
CA ASP A 183 14.15 8.39 -8.14
C ASP A 183 13.09 7.40 -7.63
N ILE A 184 12.64 7.53 -6.37
CA ILE A 184 11.55 6.72 -5.82
C ILE A 184 10.22 7.31 -6.24
N LYS A 185 9.36 6.47 -6.80
CA LYS A 185 7.99 6.82 -7.11
C LYS A 185 7.18 7.05 -5.83
N THR A 186 6.49 8.18 -5.77
CA THR A 186 5.70 8.61 -4.62
C THR A 186 4.21 8.73 -4.96
N GLY A 187 3.35 8.42 -4.00
CA GLY A 187 1.90 8.56 -4.11
C GLY A 187 1.31 9.40 -2.99
N PHE A 188 0.34 10.25 -3.30
CA PHE A 188 -0.45 10.94 -2.27
C PHE A 188 -1.78 10.23 -2.08
N LEU A 189 -2.09 9.83 -0.84
CA LEU A 189 -3.39 9.27 -0.48
C LEU A 189 -4.37 10.41 -0.20
N GLY A 190 -5.47 10.47 -0.97
CA GLY A 190 -6.47 11.52 -0.83
C GLY A 190 -7.14 11.88 -2.15
N THR A 191 -8.05 12.85 -2.08
CA THR A 191 -8.77 13.37 -3.25
C THR A 191 -8.67 14.90 -3.27
N PRO A 192 -7.45 15.45 -3.47
CA PRO A 192 -7.27 16.90 -3.57
C PRO A 192 -8.14 17.45 -4.70
N ALA A 193 -8.55 18.72 -4.60
CA ALA A 193 -9.34 19.34 -5.65
C ALA A 193 -8.56 19.37 -6.97
N VAL A 194 -9.26 19.31 -8.11
CA VAL A 194 -8.61 19.31 -9.43
C VAL A 194 -7.67 20.50 -9.63
N SER A 195 -8.04 21.67 -9.08
CA SER A 195 -7.22 22.88 -9.11
C SER A 195 -5.91 22.78 -8.31
N GLU A 196 -5.83 21.87 -7.34
CA GLU A 196 -4.65 21.64 -6.50
C GLU A 196 -3.72 20.58 -7.05
N LEU A 197 -4.19 19.69 -7.94
CA LEU A 197 -3.41 18.61 -8.53
C LEU A 197 -2.04 19.06 -9.10
N PRO A 198 -1.89 20.23 -9.75
CA PRO A 198 -0.58 20.70 -10.21
C PRO A 198 0.45 20.91 -9.08
N ALA A 199 0.01 21.17 -7.84
CA ALA A 199 0.91 21.27 -6.70
C ALA A 199 1.40 19.89 -6.23
N TYR A 200 0.54 18.88 -6.26
CA TYR A 200 0.88 17.49 -5.91
C TYR A 200 1.78 16.83 -6.97
N ALA A 201 1.53 17.11 -8.26
CA ALA A 201 2.32 16.60 -9.39
C ALA A 201 3.82 16.99 -9.34
N LYS A 202 4.21 17.95 -8.49
CA LYS A 202 5.61 18.33 -8.27
C LYS A 202 6.41 17.32 -7.45
N PHE A 203 5.74 16.45 -6.71
CA PHE A 203 6.39 15.52 -5.78
C PHE A 203 5.74 14.13 -5.72
N ALA A 204 4.65 13.90 -6.46
CA ALA A 204 3.94 12.62 -6.51
C ALA A 204 3.69 12.20 -7.97
N ASP A 205 3.92 10.93 -8.25
CA ASP A 205 3.54 10.29 -9.51
C ASP A 205 2.17 9.59 -9.42
N GLN A 206 1.59 9.50 -8.22
CA GLN A 206 0.26 8.94 -8.01
C GLN A 206 -0.62 9.83 -7.13
N ILE A 207 -1.91 9.89 -7.45
CA ILE A 207 -2.96 10.41 -6.58
C ILE A 207 -3.96 9.29 -6.32
N ASN A 208 -4.07 8.89 -5.04
CA ASN A 208 -4.74 7.67 -4.65
C ASN A 208 -6.00 7.95 -3.81
N PRO A 209 -7.15 8.23 -4.45
CA PRO A 209 -8.40 8.56 -3.78
C PRO A 209 -9.16 7.31 -3.30
N SER A 210 -10.06 7.51 -2.34
CA SER A 210 -11.05 6.50 -1.97
C SER A 210 -11.94 6.16 -3.17
N HIS A 211 -12.37 4.91 -3.29
CA HIS A 211 -13.31 4.47 -4.33
C HIS A 211 -14.66 5.18 -4.25
N THR A 212 -14.97 5.79 -3.10
CA THR A 212 -16.18 6.57 -2.87
C THR A 212 -16.09 8.01 -3.36
N THR A 213 -14.89 8.54 -3.58
CA THR A 213 -14.65 9.94 -3.98
C THR A 213 -14.11 10.07 -5.40
N ILE A 214 -13.85 8.95 -6.09
CA ILE A 214 -13.29 8.91 -7.44
C ILE A 214 -14.39 8.93 -8.52
N SER A 215 -14.07 9.54 -9.67
CA SER A 215 -14.89 9.54 -10.88
C SER A 215 -14.02 9.47 -12.13
N ALA A 216 -14.61 9.15 -13.29
CA ALA A 216 -13.89 9.15 -14.57
C ALA A 216 -13.27 10.52 -14.92
N ASP A 217 -14.00 11.61 -14.65
CA ASP A 217 -13.49 12.97 -14.88
C ASP A 217 -12.31 13.29 -13.95
N TYR A 218 -12.35 12.81 -12.71
CA TYR A 218 -11.23 12.98 -11.78
C TYR A 218 -9.99 12.23 -12.26
N VAL A 219 -10.13 10.96 -12.66
CA VAL A 219 -9.03 10.16 -13.22
C VAL A 219 -8.43 10.85 -14.45
N LYS A 220 -9.27 11.34 -15.36
CA LYS A 220 -8.82 12.11 -16.53
C LYS A 220 -8.03 13.37 -16.14
N ALA A 221 -8.47 14.08 -15.11
CA ALA A 221 -7.77 15.27 -14.61
C ALA A 221 -6.40 14.91 -13.99
N VAL A 222 -6.30 13.79 -13.27
CA VAL A 222 -5.03 13.26 -12.76
C VAL A 222 -4.10 12.92 -13.94
N HIS A 223 -4.57 12.13 -14.91
CA HIS A 223 -3.79 11.69 -16.08
C HIS A 223 -3.32 12.84 -16.98
N ALA A 224 -3.98 14.00 -16.95
CA ALA A 224 -3.59 15.18 -17.74
C ALA A 224 -2.29 15.84 -17.25
N LEU A 225 -1.85 15.54 -16.03
CA LEU A 225 -0.63 16.07 -15.44
C LEU A 225 0.52 15.08 -15.54
N LYS A 226 1.75 15.58 -15.49
CA LYS A 226 2.96 14.75 -15.42
C LYS A 226 3.62 14.85 -14.05
N GLY A 227 4.06 13.71 -13.55
CA GLY A 227 4.72 13.59 -12.25
C GLY A 227 6.23 13.85 -12.38
N PRO A 228 6.97 13.75 -11.26
CA PRO A 228 8.41 13.96 -11.25
C PRO A 228 9.19 13.06 -12.22
N HIS A 229 8.66 11.88 -12.56
CA HIS A 229 9.28 10.96 -13.51
C HIS A 229 8.90 11.21 -14.98
N GLY A 230 8.25 12.35 -15.29
CA GLY A 230 7.93 12.78 -16.65
C GLY A 230 6.82 11.98 -17.34
N LYS A 231 6.14 11.08 -16.60
CA LYS A 231 5.00 10.29 -17.06
C LYS A 231 3.69 10.92 -16.57
N PRO A 232 2.55 10.64 -17.24
CA PRO A 232 1.24 10.94 -16.68
C PRO A 232 1.14 10.46 -15.23
N LEU A 233 0.53 11.26 -14.34
CA LEU A 233 0.19 10.78 -13.00
C LEU A 233 -0.71 9.56 -13.15
N GLU A 234 -0.58 8.63 -12.22
CA GLU A 234 -1.47 7.48 -12.11
C GLU A 234 -2.49 7.70 -10.98
N SER A 235 -3.59 6.94 -10.99
CA SER A 235 -4.54 6.91 -9.89
C SER A 235 -4.85 5.49 -9.44
N TYR A 236 -4.48 5.16 -8.21
CA TYR A 236 -4.87 3.91 -7.56
C TYR A 236 -6.01 4.18 -6.58
N THR A 237 -7.04 3.35 -6.55
CA THR A 237 -8.17 3.56 -5.65
C THR A 237 -8.32 2.47 -4.62
N TRP A 238 -8.78 2.84 -3.42
CA TRP A 238 -8.89 1.97 -2.25
C TRP A 238 -10.19 2.23 -1.47
N THR A 239 -10.66 1.34 -0.60
CA THR A 239 -10.40 -0.10 -0.63
C THR A 239 -11.58 -0.76 -1.34
N VAL A 240 -11.34 -1.44 -2.46
CA VAL A 240 -12.40 -2.09 -3.25
C VAL A 240 -12.34 -3.59 -3.03
N ASN A 241 -13.44 -4.21 -2.58
CA ASN A 241 -13.44 -5.63 -2.17
C ASN A 241 -14.40 -6.52 -2.95
N ASP A 242 -15.24 -5.93 -3.81
CA ASP A 242 -16.25 -6.65 -4.58
C ASP A 242 -16.10 -6.41 -6.09
N ALA A 243 -16.59 -7.37 -6.88
CA ALA A 243 -16.45 -7.37 -8.34
C ALA A 243 -17.18 -6.20 -9.01
N GLN A 244 -18.35 -5.80 -8.50
CA GLN A 244 -19.16 -4.75 -9.11
C GLN A 244 -18.46 -3.39 -8.98
N THR A 245 -17.97 -3.07 -7.78
CA THR A 245 -17.20 -1.85 -7.53
C THR A 245 -15.89 -1.89 -8.31
N ALA A 246 -15.20 -3.04 -8.38
CA ALA A 246 -13.97 -3.19 -9.15
C ALA A 246 -14.17 -2.88 -10.65
N GLN A 247 -15.21 -3.44 -11.27
CA GLN A 247 -15.56 -3.15 -12.66
C GLN A 247 -15.92 -1.68 -12.88
N LYS A 248 -16.68 -1.09 -11.94
CA LYS A 248 -17.05 0.31 -12.00
C LYS A 248 -15.83 1.23 -12.00
N VAL A 249 -14.92 1.07 -11.04
CA VAL A 249 -13.73 1.94 -10.95
C VAL A 249 -12.72 1.66 -12.05
N ALA A 250 -12.59 0.40 -12.50
CA ALA A 250 -11.81 0.08 -13.71
C ALA A 250 -12.38 0.81 -14.94
N GLY A 251 -13.71 0.90 -15.07
CA GLY A 251 -14.39 1.69 -16.09
C GLY A 251 -14.15 3.20 -16.00
N PHE A 252 -13.72 3.73 -14.85
CA PHE A 252 -13.25 5.11 -14.72
C PHE A 252 -11.83 5.33 -15.25
N GLY A 253 -11.09 4.26 -15.54
CA GLY A 253 -9.73 4.31 -16.06
C GLY A 253 -8.64 4.31 -15.00
N VAL A 254 -8.92 3.84 -13.77
CA VAL A 254 -7.89 3.75 -12.72
C VAL A 254 -6.73 2.84 -13.12
N ASP A 255 -5.52 3.24 -12.76
CA ASP A 255 -4.30 2.47 -13.02
C ASP A 255 -4.10 1.34 -12.02
N GLY A 256 -4.74 1.42 -10.85
CA GLY A 256 -4.66 0.40 -9.82
C GLY A 256 -5.86 0.35 -8.88
N ILE A 257 -6.09 -0.83 -8.30
CA ILE A 257 -7.12 -1.09 -7.31
C ILE A 257 -6.47 -1.79 -6.11
N ILE A 258 -6.63 -1.20 -4.93
CA ILE A 258 -6.12 -1.70 -3.66
C ILE A 258 -7.28 -2.41 -2.94
N SER A 259 -7.06 -3.67 -2.57
CA SER A 259 -8.13 -4.58 -2.14
C SER A 259 -7.73 -5.52 -1.01
N ASN A 260 -8.64 -5.78 -0.08
CA ASN A 260 -8.51 -6.85 0.91
C ASN A 260 -8.70 -8.25 0.28
N ALA A 261 -9.50 -8.33 -0.80
CA ALA A 261 -9.85 -9.54 -1.55
C ALA A 261 -9.29 -9.44 -2.99
N PRO A 262 -7.96 -9.42 -3.17
CA PRO A 262 -7.33 -9.07 -4.44
C PRO A 262 -7.60 -10.08 -5.57
N ASP A 263 -7.86 -11.34 -5.25
CA ASP A 263 -8.29 -12.37 -6.21
C ASP A 263 -9.68 -12.08 -6.79
N VAL A 264 -10.64 -11.64 -5.97
CA VAL A 264 -11.97 -11.21 -6.41
C VAL A 264 -11.86 -10.04 -7.39
N VAL A 265 -11.06 -9.03 -7.03
CA VAL A 265 -10.84 -7.85 -7.89
C VAL A 265 -10.13 -8.24 -9.18
N ARG A 266 -9.06 -9.04 -9.12
CA ARG A 266 -8.33 -9.49 -10.31
C ARG A 266 -9.24 -10.26 -11.28
N ALA A 267 -10.08 -11.16 -10.78
CA ALA A 267 -11.04 -11.88 -11.61
C ALA A 267 -12.04 -10.93 -12.30
N ALA A 268 -12.45 -9.86 -11.62
CA ALA A 268 -13.43 -8.91 -12.12
C ALA A 268 -12.89 -7.98 -13.24
N VAL A 269 -11.59 -7.65 -13.22
CA VAL A 269 -10.97 -6.65 -14.13
C VAL A 269 -10.11 -7.25 -15.24
N GLY A 270 -10.27 -8.55 -15.55
CA GLY A 270 -9.58 -9.20 -16.67
C GLY A 270 -8.17 -9.71 -16.32
N GLY A 271 -8.11 -10.52 -15.25
CA GLY A 271 -6.93 -11.25 -14.77
C GLY A 271 -6.14 -11.99 -15.84
#